data_AF-A0A1S8B9Q7-F1
#
_entry.id   AF-A0A1S8B9Q7-F1
#
_cell.length_a   1.000
_cell.length_b   1.000
_cell.length_c   1.000
_cell.angle_alpha   90.00
_cell.angle_beta   90.00
_cell.angle_gamma   90.00
#
_symmetry.space_group_name_H-M   'P 1'
#
loop_
_entity.id
_entity.type
_entity.pdbx_description
1 polymer ?
#
loop_
_entity_poly.entity_id
_entity_poly.type
_entity_poly.pdbx_seq_one_letter_code
_entity_poly.pdbx_strand_id
1 'polypeptide(L)'
;MQPAAAAESCVHLSAPGSVPPHASAILDQSFLSFAIEGRDFIDYSATLMNKTAIRRKTDARFKSRIAYMQRAYPSIPFLIAEAASALGNGTGIRDFDLTASLGTALWTVDWLLYAATLGVTRVNMQLGSRFPFSPWLGAATVINNATLAPQTLGSYYGCVYVADFIGAAGALRVVELDTGDDDVSAYAAYNEGRLTRVAVVNLELWRGSDGDGTGTGARRPSKTVELSLGVDHQHQNGSSGVKRKVRVRRLTGPGAGAQARDITWAGTQWTRESNGLPVVVGEESYAVDVDEATGSVRVSCQASEALLVSIITPAGWGGNSSDVAE
;
A
#
# COMPACT_ATOMS: atom_id res chain seq x y z
N MET A 1 -4.53 11.21 -39.51
CA MET A 1 -5.17 11.46 -38.20
C MET A 1 -4.16 11.09 -37.13
N GLN A 2 -3.64 12.09 -36.42
CA GLN A 2 -2.76 11.88 -35.28
C GLN A 2 -3.66 11.42 -34.11
N PRO A 3 -3.33 10.33 -33.39
CA PRO A 3 -4.15 9.92 -32.26
C PRO A 3 -4.12 11.04 -31.22
N ALA A 4 -5.30 11.45 -30.75
CA ALA A 4 -5.41 12.39 -29.65
C ALA A 4 -4.66 11.79 -28.45
N ALA A 5 -3.67 12.52 -27.93
CA ALA A 5 -3.02 12.16 -26.68
C ALA A 5 -4.11 12.02 -25.62
N ALA A 6 -4.28 10.82 -25.07
CA ALA A 6 -5.13 10.63 -23.90
C ALA A 6 -4.67 11.63 -22.84
N ALA A 7 -5.60 12.45 -22.33
CA ALA A 7 -5.27 13.40 -21.28
C ALA A 7 -4.67 12.63 -20.10
N GLU A 8 -3.41 12.89 -19.78
CA GLU A 8 -2.78 12.33 -18.59
C GLU A 8 -3.59 12.79 -17.37
N SER A 9 -4.29 11.86 -16.71
CA SER A 9 -5.02 12.16 -15.49
C SER A 9 -4.00 12.45 -14.38
N CYS A 10 -4.03 13.67 -13.85
CA CYS A 10 -3.19 14.09 -12.74
C CYS A 10 -3.97 14.03 -11.43
N VAL A 11 -3.48 13.26 -10.47
CA VAL A 11 -3.96 13.18 -9.09
C VAL A 11 -3.18 14.19 -8.26
N HIS A 12 -3.85 15.20 -7.73
CA HIS A 12 -3.23 16.20 -6.87
C HIS A 12 -3.40 15.79 -5.42
N LEU A 13 -2.28 15.63 -4.71
CA LEU A 13 -2.25 15.31 -3.29
C LEU A 13 -1.69 16.50 -2.51
N SER A 14 -2.39 16.91 -1.46
CA SER A 14 -1.88 17.86 -0.48
C SER A 14 -1.76 17.14 0.85
N ALA A 15 -0.52 16.87 1.28
CA ALA A 15 -0.25 16.32 2.59
C ALA A 15 0.16 17.48 3.53
N PRO A 16 -0.61 17.77 4.59
CA PRO A 16 -0.23 18.78 5.56
C PRO A 16 1.17 18.50 6.13
N GLY A 17 1.98 19.53 6.36
CA GLY A 17 3.32 19.35 6.93
C GLY A 17 3.32 18.91 8.40
N SER A 18 2.23 19.22 9.12
CA SER A 18 1.98 18.82 10.51
C SER A 18 0.84 17.82 10.60
N VAL A 19 0.79 17.06 11.70
CA VAL A 19 -0.23 16.04 11.95
C VAL A 19 -1.63 16.67 12.02
N PRO A 20 -2.58 16.28 11.14
CA PRO A 20 -3.96 16.74 11.24
C PRO A 20 -4.63 16.26 12.55
N PRO A 21 -5.59 17.03 13.13
CA PRO A 21 -6.25 16.66 14.39
C PRO A 21 -6.95 15.29 14.37
N HIS A 22 -7.35 14.82 13.19
CA HIS A 22 -8.06 13.55 12.98
C HIS A 22 -7.14 12.39 12.55
N ALA A 23 -5.82 12.59 12.49
CA ALA A 23 -4.89 11.52 12.15
C ALA A 23 -4.88 10.47 13.27
N SER A 24 -4.99 9.19 12.92
CA SER A 24 -5.04 8.09 13.88
C SER A 24 -3.65 7.64 14.30
N ALA A 25 -3.48 7.16 15.54
CA ALA A 25 -2.21 6.64 16.05
C ALA A 25 -2.15 5.12 15.93
N ILE A 26 -1.02 4.60 15.43
CA ILE A 26 -0.69 3.19 15.58
C ILE A 26 0.01 3.03 16.93
N LEU A 27 -0.61 2.29 17.85
CA LEU A 27 -0.08 2.01 19.18
C LEU A 27 0.28 0.54 19.29
N ASP A 28 1.48 0.23 19.77
CA ASP A 28 1.86 -1.16 20.04
C ASP A 28 1.30 -1.64 21.39
N GLN A 29 -0.02 -1.81 21.46
CA GLN A 29 -0.69 -2.43 22.63
C GLN A 29 -1.87 -3.33 22.21
N SER A 30 -1.99 -4.46 22.91
CA SER A 30 -2.71 -5.68 22.49
C SER A 30 -4.04 -5.94 23.23
N PHE A 31 -5.11 -6.33 22.51
CA PHE A 31 -6.27 -7.06 23.05
C PHE A 31 -7.10 -7.76 21.95
N LEU A 32 -7.62 -8.99 22.14
CA LEU A 32 -8.28 -9.77 21.07
C LEU A 32 -9.66 -9.21 20.63
N SER A 33 -9.89 -9.11 19.31
CA SER A 33 -11.23 -9.01 18.70
C SER A 33 -11.27 -9.74 17.35
N PHE A 34 -12.23 -10.63 17.10
CA PHE A 34 -12.31 -11.44 15.87
C PHE A 34 -13.20 -10.78 14.82
N ALA A 35 -12.78 -10.75 13.55
CA ALA A 35 -13.66 -10.32 12.46
C ALA A 35 -13.35 -11.01 11.12
N ILE A 36 -14.03 -12.12 10.90
CA ILE A 36 -14.05 -12.88 9.64
C ILE A 36 -14.94 -12.16 8.62
N GLU A 37 -14.44 -11.86 7.42
CA GLU A 37 -15.29 -11.48 6.27
C GLU A 37 -15.17 -12.55 5.19
N GLY A 38 -16.26 -13.26 4.92
CA GLY A 38 -16.34 -14.22 3.83
C GLY A 38 -17.61 -14.08 3.04
N ARG A 39 -17.47 -13.78 1.74
CA ARG A 39 -18.31 -14.19 0.59
C ARG A 39 -17.56 -13.95 -0.73
N ASP A 40 -18.01 -14.66 -1.77
CA ASP A 40 -17.38 -14.93 -3.06
C ASP A 40 -16.82 -13.70 -3.80
N PHE A 41 -15.52 -13.74 -4.07
CA PHE A 41 -14.81 -12.78 -4.92
C PHE A 41 -14.81 -13.33 -6.34
N ILE A 42 -15.69 -12.80 -7.20
CA ILE A 42 -15.87 -13.28 -8.58
C ILE A 42 -15.02 -12.45 -9.56
N ASP A 43 -14.52 -11.26 -9.17
CA ASP A 43 -13.64 -10.42 -10.01
C ASP A 43 -12.86 -9.37 -9.16
N TYR A 44 -11.59 -9.10 -9.53
CA TYR A 44 -10.73 -8.03 -9.00
C TYR A 44 -11.46 -6.67 -8.99
N SER A 45 -12.06 -6.28 -10.11
CA SER A 45 -12.62 -4.94 -10.33
C SER A 45 -13.85 -4.65 -9.46
N ALA A 46 -14.56 -5.70 -9.04
CA ALA A 46 -15.73 -5.59 -8.16
C ALA A 46 -15.35 -5.65 -6.66
N THR A 47 -14.10 -6.01 -6.35
CA THR A 47 -13.70 -6.39 -4.99
C THR A 47 -12.32 -5.88 -4.57
N LEU A 48 -11.24 -6.64 -4.83
CA LEU A 48 -9.89 -6.38 -4.31
C LEU A 48 -9.25 -5.12 -4.88
N MET A 49 -9.56 -4.80 -6.14
CA MET A 49 -9.05 -3.65 -6.87
C MET A 49 -10.14 -2.59 -7.01
N ASN A 50 -10.86 -2.32 -5.91
CA ASN A 50 -11.96 -1.37 -5.90
C ASN A 50 -12.01 -0.61 -4.56
N LYS A 51 -11.46 0.60 -4.56
CA LYS A 51 -11.42 1.51 -3.40
C LYS A 51 -12.80 1.65 -2.74
N THR A 52 -13.83 1.97 -3.52
CA THR A 52 -15.20 2.16 -3.00
C THR A 52 -15.75 0.90 -2.33
N ALA A 53 -15.51 -0.28 -2.90
CA ALA A 53 -15.94 -1.55 -2.31
C ALA A 53 -15.21 -1.84 -0.99
N ILE A 54 -13.89 -1.60 -0.94
CA ILE A 54 -13.06 -1.75 0.27
C ILE A 54 -13.58 -0.86 1.39
N ARG A 55 -13.81 0.43 1.12
CA ARG A 55 -14.34 1.39 2.11
C ARG A 55 -15.74 0.99 2.56
N ARG A 56 -16.66 0.74 1.63
CA ARG A 56 -18.05 0.38 1.95
C ARG A 56 -18.14 -0.84 2.88
N LYS A 57 -17.36 -1.89 2.60
CA LYS A 57 -17.32 -3.11 3.42
C LYS A 57 -16.72 -2.84 4.80
N THR A 58 -15.56 -2.17 4.83
CA THR A 58 -14.87 -1.84 6.08
C THR A 58 -15.74 -0.95 6.98
N ASP A 59 -16.39 0.06 6.40
CA ASP A 59 -17.24 1.00 7.13
C ASP A 59 -18.46 0.33 7.75
N ALA A 60 -19.18 -0.48 6.95
CA ALA A 60 -20.33 -1.23 7.41
C ALA A 60 -19.99 -2.16 8.59
N ARG A 61 -18.76 -2.69 8.60
CA ARG A 61 -18.33 -3.66 9.62
C ARG A 61 -17.67 -3.01 10.83
N PHE A 62 -16.84 -1.99 10.67
CA PHE A 62 -15.93 -1.57 11.73
C PHE A 62 -16.12 -0.13 12.19
N LYS A 63 -16.44 0.81 11.29
CA LYS A 63 -16.33 2.25 11.58
C LYS A 63 -17.13 2.72 12.79
N SER A 64 -18.41 2.31 12.90
CA SER A 64 -19.23 2.68 14.07
C SER A 64 -18.76 2.02 15.37
N ARG A 65 -18.21 0.79 15.30
CA ARG A 65 -17.69 0.04 16.46
C ARG A 65 -16.37 0.65 16.95
N ILE A 66 -15.49 1.02 16.03
CA ILE A 66 -14.23 1.70 16.36
C ILE A 66 -14.53 3.06 17.00
N ALA A 67 -15.40 3.87 16.39
CA ALA A 67 -15.80 5.17 16.92
C ALA A 67 -16.46 5.06 18.31
N TYR A 68 -17.26 4.01 18.54
CA TYR A 68 -17.81 3.73 19.87
C TYR A 68 -16.71 3.42 20.88
N MET A 69 -15.77 2.53 20.54
CA MET A 69 -14.67 2.15 21.43
C MET A 69 -13.77 3.34 21.76
N GLN A 70 -13.41 4.16 20.78
CA GLN A 70 -12.63 5.38 20.99
C GLN A 70 -13.32 6.37 21.94
N ARG A 71 -14.65 6.51 21.85
CA ARG A 71 -15.41 7.41 22.74
C ARG A 71 -15.65 6.85 24.14
N ALA A 72 -16.05 5.58 24.23
CA ALA A 72 -16.49 4.97 25.49
C ALA A 72 -15.32 4.41 26.30
N TYR A 73 -14.26 3.98 25.63
CA TYR A 73 -13.09 3.31 26.22
C TYR A 73 -11.78 3.81 25.58
N PRO A 74 -11.47 5.11 25.64
CA PRO A 74 -10.33 5.72 24.93
C PRO A 74 -8.95 5.14 25.30
N SER A 75 -8.83 4.51 26.47
CA SER A 75 -7.60 3.83 26.91
C SER A 75 -7.46 2.40 26.39
N ILE A 76 -8.49 1.86 25.73
CA ILE A 76 -8.49 0.49 25.19
C ILE A 76 -8.27 0.57 23.68
N PRO A 77 -7.12 0.08 23.16
CA PRO A 77 -6.87 0.07 21.73
C PRO A 77 -7.83 -0.88 20.99
N PHE A 78 -8.21 -0.51 19.76
CA PHE A 78 -8.99 -1.37 18.89
C PHE A 78 -8.06 -2.10 17.91
N LEU A 79 -8.13 -3.43 17.87
CA LEU A 79 -7.44 -4.22 16.86
C LEU A 79 -8.36 -5.23 16.19
N ILE A 80 -7.93 -5.71 15.02
CA ILE A 80 -8.58 -6.75 14.25
C ILE A 80 -7.71 -8.01 14.35
N ALA A 81 -8.11 -8.98 15.17
CA ALA A 81 -7.31 -10.17 15.49
C ALA A 81 -7.36 -11.28 14.42
N GLU A 82 -8.20 -11.12 13.40
CA GLU A 82 -8.22 -12.00 12.24
C GLU A 82 -8.84 -11.25 11.06
N ALA A 83 -8.13 -11.19 9.93
CA ALA A 83 -8.65 -10.65 8.67
C ALA A 83 -7.92 -11.25 7.45
N ALA A 84 -8.57 -11.20 6.29
CA ALA A 84 -8.01 -11.68 5.03
C ALA A 84 -8.68 -10.98 3.84
N SER A 85 -8.01 -11.03 2.67
CA SER A 85 -8.55 -10.49 1.41
C SER A 85 -9.71 -11.31 0.87
N ALA A 86 -9.83 -12.59 1.25
CA ALA A 86 -10.94 -13.43 0.83
C ALA A 86 -11.26 -14.57 1.79
N LEU A 87 -12.55 -14.87 1.96
CA LEU A 87 -13.04 -16.16 2.44
C LEU A 87 -14.22 -16.62 1.56
N GLY A 88 -14.01 -17.70 0.81
CA GLY A 88 -15.07 -18.44 0.14
C GLY A 88 -15.83 -19.31 1.15
N ASN A 89 -17.12 -19.53 0.90
CA ASN A 89 -18.09 -20.29 1.70
C ASN A 89 -17.81 -21.81 1.87
N GLY A 90 -16.55 -22.25 1.87
CA GLY A 90 -16.20 -23.65 2.14
C GLY A 90 -16.53 -24.66 1.02
N THR A 91 -17.05 -24.24 -0.15
CA THR A 91 -17.56 -25.19 -1.17
C THR A 91 -16.79 -25.23 -2.51
N GLY A 92 -15.50 -24.87 -2.56
CA GLY A 92 -14.60 -25.58 -3.49
C GLY A 92 -13.99 -24.85 -4.68
N ILE A 93 -14.06 -23.52 -4.79
CA ILE A 93 -13.14 -22.77 -5.66
C ILE A 93 -12.54 -21.64 -4.84
N ARG A 94 -11.28 -21.80 -4.41
CA ARG A 94 -10.49 -20.69 -3.89
C ARG A 94 -9.69 -20.17 -5.06
N ASP A 95 -10.14 -19.12 -5.73
CA ASP A 95 -9.38 -18.59 -6.88
C ASP A 95 -7.98 -18.16 -6.41
N PHE A 96 -7.00 -19.05 -6.63
CA PHE A 96 -5.63 -18.88 -6.17
C PHE A 96 -5.02 -17.70 -6.91
N ASP A 97 -5.28 -17.60 -8.21
CA ASP A 97 -4.75 -16.55 -9.07
C ASP A 97 -5.28 -15.18 -8.66
N LEU A 98 -6.49 -15.10 -8.10
CA LEU A 98 -7.06 -13.89 -7.52
C LEU A 98 -6.47 -13.53 -6.14
N THR A 99 -6.37 -14.52 -5.26
CA THR A 99 -6.16 -14.30 -3.83
C THR A 99 -4.70 -14.38 -3.38
N ALA A 100 -3.80 -14.86 -4.24
CA ALA A 100 -2.36 -14.96 -4.00
C ALA A 100 -1.53 -13.91 -4.78
N SER A 101 -2.17 -12.94 -5.41
CA SER A 101 -1.55 -12.10 -6.45
C SER A 101 -1.14 -10.69 -6.02
N LEU A 102 -0.53 -9.93 -6.95
CA LEU A 102 -0.27 -8.50 -6.80
C LEU A 102 -1.54 -7.71 -6.44
N GLY A 103 -2.69 -8.02 -7.01
CA GLY A 103 -3.94 -7.35 -6.65
C GLY A 103 -4.32 -7.59 -5.18
N THR A 104 -4.03 -8.78 -4.64
CA THR A 104 -4.15 -9.01 -3.19
C THR A 104 -3.11 -8.24 -2.39
N ALA A 105 -1.89 -8.07 -2.90
CA ALA A 105 -0.87 -7.24 -2.26
C ALA A 105 -1.34 -5.77 -2.15
N LEU A 106 -1.88 -5.21 -3.23
CA LEU A 106 -2.39 -3.84 -3.28
C LEU A 106 -3.62 -3.65 -2.39
N TRP A 107 -4.55 -4.61 -2.39
CA TRP A 107 -5.65 -4.65 -1.43
C TRP A 107 -5.13 -4.65 0.01
N THR A 108 -4.09 -5.45 0.30
CA THR A 108 -3.51 -5.54 1.65
C THR A 108 -2.93 -4.19 2.08
N VAL A 109 -2.22 -3.49 1.18
CA VAL A 109 -1.72 -2.14 1.45
C VAL A 109 -2.86 -1.18 1.73
N ASP A 110 -3.81 -1.06 0.80
CA ASP A 110 -4.90 -0.10 0.90
C ASP A 110 -5.76 -0.35 2.15
N TRP A 111 -6.16 -1.60 2.40
CA TRP A 111 -7.04 -1.94 3.51
C TRP A 111 -6.37 -1.78 4.87
N LEU A 112 -5.10 -2.18 5.02
CA LEU A 112 -4.38 -2.01 6.29
C LEU A 112 -4.16 -0.53 6.62
N LEU A 113 -3.80 0.29 5.62
CA LEU A 113 -3.64 1.72 5.83
C LEU A 113 -4.97 2.42 6.07
N TYR A 114 -6.05 2.01 5.39
CA TYR A 114 -7.40 2.50 5.70
C TYR A 114 -7.85 2.12 7.11
N ALA A 115 -7.63 0.88 7.54
CA ALA A 115 -7.95 0.47 8.91
C ALA A 115 -7.18 1.31 9.93
N ALA A 116 -5.89 1.61 9.66
CA ALA A 116 -5.10 2.48 10.51
C ALA A 116 -5.69 3.89 10.63
N THR A 117 -6.26 4.46 9.55
CA THR A 117 -6.88 5.80 9.59
C THR A 117 -8.15 5.83 10.44
N LEU A 118 -8.85 4.71 10.56
CA LEU A 118 -9.99 4.56 11.46
C LEU A 118 -9.57 4.44 12.93
N GLY A 119 -8.28 4.24 13.22
CA GLY A 119 -7.74 4.07 14.57
C GLY A 119 -7.59 2.62 15.01
N VAL A 120 -7.52 1.70 14.04
CA VAL A 120 -7.09 0.31 14.30
C VAL A 120 -5.59 0.32 14.57
N THR A 121 -5.18 -0.22 15.72
CA THR A 121 -3.78 -0.18 16.15
C THR A 121 -2.99 -1.41 15.71
N ARG A 122 -3.69 -2.51 15.39
CA ARG A 122 -3.08 -3.75 14.90
C ARG A 122 -4.08 -4.55 14.06
N VAL A 123 -3.56 -5.24 13.05
CA VAL A 123 -4.29 -6.27 12.34
C VAL A 123 -3.47 -7.55 12.32
N ASN A 124 -4.10 -8.67 12.63
CA ASN A 124 -3.53 -10.00 12.47
C ASN A 124 -4.08 -10.60 11.18
N MET A 125 -3.26 -10.54 10.12
CA MET A 125 -3.58 -11.18 8.84
C MET A 125 -3.63 -12.69 9.03
N GLN A 126 -4.72 -13.31 8.59
CA GLN A 126 -4.96 -14.73 8.79
C GLN A 126 -3.93 -15.56 8.02
N LEU A 127 -3.37 -16.55 8.71
CA LEU A 127 -2.44 -17.52 8.18
C LEU A 127 -3.06 -18.92 8.29
N GLY A 128 -2.99 -19.69 7.22
CA GLY A 128 -3.39 -21.10 7.28
C GLY A 128 -2.85 -21.91 6.12
N SER A 129 -2.72 -23.21 6.35
CA SER A 129 -2.02 -24.12 5.44
C SER A 129 -2.74 -24.35 4.11
N ARG A 130 -3.99 -23.90 3.90
CA ARG A 130 -4.75 -24.06 2.64
C ARG A 130 -5.42 -22.76 2.18
N PHE A 131 -4.88 -21.64 2.63
CA PHE A 131 -5.49 -20.33 2.47
C PHE A 131 -4.66 -19.51 1.48
N PRO A 132 -5.12 -19.34 0.23
CA PRO A 132 -4.36 -18.65 -0.80
C PRO A 132 -4.24 -17.13 -0.59
N PHE A 133 -4.98 -16.58 0.36
CA PHE A 133 -4.84 -15.21 0.86
C PHE A 133 -3.79 -15.06 1.96
N SER A 134 -3.24 -16.17 2.48
CA SER A 134 -2.20 -16.11 3.51
C SER A 134 -0.97 -15.39 2.97
N PRO A 135 -0.15 -14.76 3.83
CA PRO A 135 1.12 -14.20 3.38
C PRO A 135 2.08 -15.27 2.79
N TRP A 136 2.06 -16.50 3.30
CA TRP A 136 2.88 -17.58 2.74
C TRP A 136 2.26 -18.97 2.97
N LEU A 137 2.76 -19.95 2.22
CA LEU A 137 2.59 -21.37 2.47
C LEU A 137 3.87 -21.91 3.13
N GLY A 138 3.77 -22.45 4.35
CA GLY A 138 4.94 -22.99 5.06
C GLY A 138 5.30 -24.43 4.69
N ALA A 139 4.42 -25.14 3.98
CA ALA A 139 4.59 -26.52 3.58
C ALA A 139 3.89 -26.79 2.24
N ALA A 140 4.23 -27.91 1.60
CA ALA A 140 3.59 -28.30 0.35
C ALA A 140 2.10 -28.52 0.58
N THR A 141 1.27 -27.89 -0.24
CA THR A 141 -0.16 -27.75 -0.01
C THR A 141 -0.93 -27.97 -1.29
N VAL A 142 -2.04 -28.70 -1.21
CA VAL A 142 -2.99 -28.82 -2.33
C VAL A 142 -4.08 -27.75 -2.22
N ILE A 143 -4.18 -26.88 -3.23
CA ILE A 143 -5.26 -25.89 -3.41
C ILE A 143 -5.83 -26.10 -4.81
N ASN A 144 -7.15 -26.23 -4.95
CA ASN A 144 -7.84 -26.49 -6.22
C ASN A 144 -7.21 -27.62 -7.08
N ASN A 145 -6.88 -28.75 -6.46
CA ASN A 145 -6.22 -29.90 -7.11
C ASN A 145 -4.81 -29.62 -7.66
N ALA A 146 -4.22 -28.45 -7.39
CA ALA A 146 -2.83 -28.14 -7.68
C ALA A 146 -1.97 -28.26 -6.41
N THR A 147 -0.87 -28.99 -6.50
CA THR A 147 0.14 -29.02 -5.43
C THR A 147 1.05 -27.82 -5.56
N LEU A 148 0.98 -26.94 -4.57
CA LEU A 148 1.80 -25.75 -4.45
C LEU A 148 2.94 -26.03 -3.46
N ALA A 149 4.13 -25.61 -3.84
CA ALA A 149 5.29 -25.67 -2.96
C ALA A 149 5.19 -24.57 -1.88
N PRO A 150 5.89 -24.68 -0.73
CA PRO A 150 6.10 -23.55 0.16
C PRO A 150 6.58 -22.33 -0.63
N GLN A 151 5.99 -21.16 -0.39
CA GLN A 151 6.28 -19.91 -1.10
C GLN A 151 5.61 -18.74 -0.39
N THR A 152 6.12 -17.53 -0.58
CA THR A 152 5.36 -16.30 -0.30
C THR A 152 4.23 -16.14 -1.30
N LEU A 153 3.22 -15.37 -0.93
CA LEU A 153 2.05 -15.03 -1.74
C LEU A 153 1.87 -13.49 -1.73
N GLY A 154 0.95 -12.97 -2.53
CA GLY A 154 0.77 -11.52 -2.72
C GLY A 154 0.61 -10.71 -1.44
N SER A 155 -0.17 -11.18 -0.46
CA SER A 155 -0.37 -10.45 0.80
C SER A 155 0.92 -10.28 1.61
N TYR A 156 1.95 -11.12 1.42
CA TYR A 156 3.27 -10.91 2.04
C TYR A 156 3.92 -9.62 1.56
N TYR A 157 3.90 -9.37 0.25
CA TYR A 157 4.46 -8.14 -0.32
C TYR A 157 3.69 -6.89 0.14
N GLY A 158 2.36 -7.01 0.29
CA GLY A 158 1.56 -5.95 0.90
C GLY A 158 1.93 -5.70 2.37
N CYS A 159 2.20 -6.76 3.15
CA CYS A 159 2.66 -6.63 4.53
C CYS A 159 4.06 -5.99 4.62
N VAL A 160 4.98 -6.34 3.72
CA VAL A 160 6.32 -5.73 3.64
C VAL A 160 6.21 -4.24 3.33
N TYR A 161 5.39 -3.85 2.34
CA TYR A 161 5.11 -2.45 2.03
C TYR A 161 4.59 -1.70 3.26
N VAL A 162 3.58 -2.25 3.95
CA VAL A 162 2.96 -1.61 5.11
C VAL A 162 3.95 -1.50 6.27
N ALA A 163 4.79 -2.50 6.50
CA ALA A 163 5.85 -2.45 7.50
C ALA A 163 6.83 -1.29 7.22
N ASP A 164 7.22 -1.10 5.95
CA ASP A 164 8.08 0.00 5.51
C ASP A 164 7.40 1.38 5.65
N PHE A 165 6.10 1.46 5.32
CA PHE A 165 5.30 2.66 5.58
C PHE A 165 5.26 3.01 7.06
N ILE A 166 5.07 2.02 7.95
CA ILE A 166 5.03 2.23 9.40
C ILE A 166 6.42 2.65 9.93
N GLY A 167 7.46 1.95 9.52
CA GLY A 167 8.85 2.17 9.97
C GLY A 167 9.07 1.90 11.46
N ALA A 168 10.26 2.24 11.96
CA ALA A 168 10.72 1.85 13.30
C ALA A 168 10.47 2.89 14.41
N ALA A 169 10.02 4.10 14.08
CA ALA A 169 9.99 5.24 15.01
C ALA A 169 8.89 5.20 16.10
N GLY A 170 7.99 4.19 16.10
CA GLY A 170 7.12 3.88 17.25
C GLY A 170 5.99 4.87 17.60
N ALA A 171 5.80 5.96 16.86
CA ALA A 171 4.79 6.99 17.13
C ALA A 171 4.06 7.47 15.87
N LEU A 172 3.79 6.54 14.94
CA LEU A 172 3.20 6.86 13.65
C LEU A 172 1.78 7.40 13.79
N ARG A 173 1.51 8.53 13.12
CA ARG A 173 0.16 9.02 12.86
C ARG A 173 -0.16 8.88 11.38
N VAL A 174 -1.36 8.40 11.07
CA VAL A 174 -1.80 8.12 9.68
C VAL A 174 -3.08 8.86 9.38
N VAL A 175 -3.15 9.43 8.18
CA VAL A 175 -4.36 10.04 7.62
C VAL A 175 -4.52 9.62 6.17
N GLU A 176 -5.76 9.42 5.71
CA GLU A 176 -6.07 9.24 4.30
C GLU A 176 -6.10 10.62 3.62
N LEU A 177 -5.47 10.73 2.46
CA LEU A 177 -5.48 11.94 1.65
C LEU A 177 -6.60 11.83 0.61
N ASP A 178 -7.32 12.93 0.40
CA ASP A 178 -8.25 13.02 -0.72
C ASP A 178 -7.46 13.09 -2.04
N THR A 179 -7.82 12.21 -2.96
CA THR A 179 -7.18 12.08 -4.28
C THR A 179 -8.05 12.66 -5.38
N GLY A 180 -9.34 12.87 -5.14
CA GLY A 180 -10.32 13.17 -6.19
C GLY A 180 -10.46 12.08 -7.26
N ASP A 181 -9.89 10.89 -7.04
CA ASP A 181 -9.83 9.79 -7.99
C ASP A 181 -10.32 8.49 -7.33
N ASP A 182 -11.21 7.79 -8.03
CA ASP A 182 -11.90 6.59 -7.54
C ASP A 182 -11.01 5.34 -7.52
N ASP A 183 -9.91 5.33 -8.27
CA ASP A 183 -8.97 4.20 -8.32
C ASP A 183 -7.74 4.44 -7.45
N VAL A 184 -7.41 5.69 -7.13
CA VAL A 184 -6.21 6.03 -6.36
C VAL A 184 -6.55 6.25 -4.89
N SER A 185 -5.83 5.56 -4.04
CA SER A 185 -5.80 5.78 -2.59
C SER A 185 -4.48 6.39 -2.18
N ALA A 186 -4.48 7.28 -1.19
CA ALA A 186 -3.25 7.85 -0.67
C ALA A 186 -3.31 8.03 0.85
N TYR A 187 -2.17 7.85 1.51
CA TYR A 187 -2.07 7.91 2.97
C TYR A 187 -0.80 8.65 3.37
N ALA A 188 -0.92 9.63 4.27
CA ALA A 188 0.23 10.33 4.83
C ALA A 188 0.60 9.76 6.19
N ALA A 189 1.89 9.51 6.36
CA ALA A 189 2.52 9.04 7.58
C ALA A 189 3.28 10.19 8.24
N TYR A 190 3.09 10.32 9.55
CA TYR A 190 3.74 11.33 10.35
C TYR A 190 4.44 10.72 11.55
N ASN A 191 5.65 11.16 11.82
CA ASN A 191 6.39 10.84 13.04
C ASN A 191 6.81 12.14 13.71
N GLU A 192 6.69 12.18 15.05
CA GLU A 192 7.09 13.35 15.85
C GLU A 192 6.47 14.68 15.35
N GLY A 193 5.24 14.62 14.84
CA GLY A 193 4.54 15.81 14.35
C GLY A 193 4.86 16.21 12.91
N ARG A 194 5.76 15.50 12.21
CA ARG A 194 6.24 15.83 10.86
C ARG A 194 5.84 14.78 9.84
N LEU A 195 5.50 15.21 8.63
CA LEU A 195 5.29 14.31 7.49
C LEU A 195 6.60 13.59 7.16
N THR A 196 6.56 12.26 7.09
CA THR A 196 7.73 11.43 6.77
C THR A 196 7.54 10.64 5.48
N ARG A 197 6.34 10.12 5.23
CA ARG A 197 6.06 9.28 4.06
C ARG A 197 4.65 9.52 3.52
N VAL A 198 4.47 9.27 2.22
CA VAL A 198 3.17 9.20 1.57
C VAL A 198 3.08 7.89 0.78
N ALA A 199 2.09 7.07 1.11
CA ALA A 199 1.70 5.90 0.33
C ALA A 199 0.72 6.33 -0.76
N VAL A 200 0.88 5.78 -1.96
CA VAL A 200 -0.06 5.93 -3.08
C VAL A 200 -0.33 4.56 -3.65
N VAL A 201 -1.60 4.19 -3.82
CA VAL A 201 -2.02 2.89 -4.34
C VAL A 201 -2.96 3.13 -5.51
N ASN A 202 -2.57 2.68 -6.71
CA ASN A 202 -3.42 2.75 -7.89
C ASN A 202 -4.12 1.39 -8.10
N LEU A 203 -5.40 1.33 -7.74
CA LEU A 203 -6.25 0.15 -7.87
C LEU A 203 -6.89 0.03 -9.26
N GLU A 204 -6.54 0.88 -10.21
CA GLU A 204 -6.94 0.70 -11.61
C GLU A 204 -6.42 -0.66 -12.09
N LEU A 205 -7.32 -1.48 -12.62
CA LEU A 205 -7.01 -2.87 -12.93
C LEU A 205 -6.23 -2.98 -14.24
N TRP A 206 -5.07 -3.64 -14.18
CA TRP A 206 -4.26 -4.01 -15.34
C TRP A 206 -3.92 -5.50 -15.27
N ARG A 207 -4.28 -6.30 -16.27
CA ARG A 207 -4.03 -7.75 -16.28
C ARG A 207 -2.82 -8.19 -17.11
N GLY A 208 -2.14 -7.28 -17.82
CA GLY A 208 -1.00 -7.60 -18.67
C GLY A 208 -1.38 -8.28 -19.99
N SER A 209 -2.38 -9.18 -19.99
CA SER A 209 -3.03 -9.73 -21.20
C SER A 209 -4.03 -8.78 -21.86
N ASP A 210 -4.32 -7.65 -21.22
CA ASP A 210 -5.13 -6.56 -21.80
C ASP A 210 -4.40 -5.86 -22.97
N GLY A 211 -3.18 -6.31 -23.32
CA GLY A 211 -2.61 -6.17 -24.65
C GLY A 211 -2.96 -7.41 -25.49
N ASP A 212 -3.94 -7.27 -26.38
CA ASP A 212 -4.84 -8.29 -26.94
C ASP A 212 -4.22 -9.46 -27.75
N GLY A 213 -2.91 -9.74 -27.69
CA GLY A 213 -2.30 -10.79 -28.53
C GLY A 213 -2.42 -10.56 -30.05
N THR A 214 -2.98 -9.43 -30.49
CA THR A 214 -3.20 -9.02 -31.89
C THR A 214 -2.20 -7.97 -32.37
N GLY A 215 -1.19 -7.62 -31.56
CA GLY A 215 -0.13 -6.68 -31.96
C GLY A 215 -0.51 -5.20 -31.92
N THR A 216 -1.62 -4.81 -31.29
CA THR A 216 -2.01 -3.40 -31.09
C THR A 216 -1.66 -2.82 -29.71
N GLY A 217 -1.00 -3.58 -28.84
CA GLY A 217 -0.16 -3.06 -27.75
C GLY A 217 -0.77 -1.99 -26.84
N ALA A 218 -1.86 -2.30 -26.13
CA ALA A 218 -2.37 -1.41 -25.09
C ALA A 218 -1.26 -1.12 -24.08
N ARG A 219 -0.93 0.16 -23.90
CA ARG A 219 0.06 0.61 -22.91
C ARG A 219 -0.61 0.59 -21.54
N ARG A 220 0.03 -0.05 -20.55
CA ARG A 220 -0.40 -0.01 -19.15
C ARG A 220 -0.67 1.46 -18.75
N PRO A 221 -1.91 1.81 -18.35
CA PRO A 221 -2.24 3.16 -17.92
C PRO A 221 -1.39 3.59 -16.73
N SER A 222 -1.20 4.90 -16.60
CA SER A 222 -0.49 5.49 -15.46
C SER A 222 -1.12 6.81 -15.08
N LYS A 223 -1.20 7.07 -13.78
CA LYS A 223 -1.66 8.34 -13.23
C LYS A 223 -0.45 9.13 -12.75
N THR A 224 -0.38 10.40 -13.14
CA THR A 224 0.63 11.32 -12.60
C THR A 224 0.15 11.79 -11.25
N VAL A 225 0.96 11.64 -10.22
CA VAL A 225 0.65 12.04 -8.85
C VAL A 225 1.53 13.25 -8.53
N GLU A 226 0.89 14.39 -8.33
CA GLU A 226 1.55 15.61 -7.87
C GLU A 226 1.35 15.75 -6.37
N LEU A 227 2.41 15.49 -5.60
CA LEU A 227 2.41 15.61 -4.15
C LEU A 227 2.96 16.98 -3.74
N SER A 228 2.09 17.80 -3.17
CA SER A 228 2.48 19.08 -2.57
C SER A 228 3.01 18.86 -1.15
N LEU A 229 4.28 19.17 -0.93
CA LEU A 229 4.99 19.04 0.36
C LEU A 229 5.16 20.37 1.09
N GLY A 230 4.56 21.44 0.55
CA GLY A 230 4.73 22.82 0.99
C GLY A 230 6.08 23.41 0.59
N VAL A 231 6.08 24.73 0.38
CA VAL A 231 7.31 25.52 0.23
C VAL A 231 7.92 25.73 1.62
N ASP A 232 9.22 25.44 1.75
CA ASP A 232 9.93 25.74 2.99
C ASP A 232 10.41 27.19 2.97
N HIS A 233 9.73 28.06 3.70
CA HIS A 233 10.11 29.46 3.82
C HIS A 233 11.33 29.69 4.74
N GLN A 234 11.76 28.69 5.54
CA GLN A 234 12.94 28.84 6.41
C GLN A 234 14.26 28.80 5.62
N HIS A 235 14.26 28.28 4.40
CA HIS A 235 15.45 28.19 3.56
C HIS A 235 15.60 29.29 2.50
N GLN A 236 14.72 30.30 2.48
CA GLN A 236 14.92 31.50 1.64
C GLN A 236 16.15 32.33 2.05
N ASN A 237 16.71 32.12 3.24
CA ASN A 237 17.97 32.73 3.68
C ASN A 237 19.22 31.85 3.40
N GLY A 238 19.35 31.40 2.15
CA GLY A 238 20.64 31.21 1.45
C GLY A 238 21.79 30.43 2.10
N SER A 239 21.57 29.34 2.83
CA SER A 239 22.69 28.68 3.55
C SER A 239 22.85 27.16 3.40
N SER A 240 22.31 26.51 2.37
CA SER A 240 22.60 25.08 2.18
C SER A 240 22.79 24.61 0.73
N GLY A 241 22.09 25.16 -0.26
CA GLY A 241 22.17 24.66 -1.65
C GLY A 241 21.72 23.19 -1.82
N VAL A 242 21.28 22.52 -0.75
CA VAL A 242 20.78 21.14 -0.79
C VAL A 242 19.29 21.19 -1.08
N LYS A 243 18.92 20.67 -2.26
CA LYS A 243 17.53 20.48 -2.65
C LYS A 243 16.87 19.44 -1.76
N ARG A 244 15.63 19.71 -1.32
CA ARG A 244 14.78 18.67 -0.71
C ARG A 244 14.57 17.55 -1.73
N LYS A 245 14.66 16.30 -1.28
CA LYS A 245 14.45 15.12 -2.12
C LYS A 245 13.44 14.19 -1.49
N VAL A 246 12.81 13.39 -2.33
CA VAL A 246 12.05 12.22 -1.92
C VAL A 246 12.66 10.96 -2.50
N ARG A 247 12.55 9.84 -1.80
CA ARG A 247 12.81 8.50 -2.33
C ARG A 247 11.47 7.86 -2.69
N VAL A 248 11.35 7.37 -3.91
CA VAL A 248 10.18 6.64 -4.40
C VAL A 248 10.55 5.17 -4.49
N ARG A 249 9.75 4.30 -3.88
CA ARG A 249 9.85 2.83 -3.98
C ARG A 249 8.55 2.27 -4.50
N ARG A 250 8.61 1.19 -5.29
CA ARG A 250 7.43 0.61 -5.96
C ARG A 250 7.10 -0.79 -5.45
N LEU A 251 5.82 -1.07 -5.24
CA LEU A 251 5.27 -2.42 -5.19
C LEU A 251 4.59 -2.67 -6.55
N THR A 252 5.17 -3.55 -7.36
CA THR A 252 4.75 -3.70 -8.76
C THR A 252 4.95 -5.13 -9.27
N GLY A 253 4.57 -5.32 -10.51
CA GLY A 253 4.62 -6.57 -11.28
C GLY A 253 3.97 -6.37 -12.66
N PRO A 254 3.92 -7.41 -13.51
CA PRO A 254 3.37 -7.31 -14.88
C PRO A 254 1.87 -7.00 -14.93
N GLY A 255 1.13 -7.21 -13.84
CA GLY A 255 -0.28 -6.87 -13.68
C GLY A 255 -0.87 -7.44 -12.39
N ALA A 256 -2.13 -7.14 -12.10
CA ALA A 256 -2.81 -7.52 -10.87
C ALA A 256 -2.81 -9.03 -10.61
N GLY A 257 -2.75 -9.87 -11.65
CA GLY A 257 -2.66 -11.34 -11.54
C GLY A 257 -1.26 -11.89 -11.28
N ALA A 258 -0.22 -11.04 -11.21
CA ALA A 258 1.15 -11.48 -10.98
C ALA A 258 1.27 -12.27 -9.67
N GLN A 259 2.00 -13.39 -9.72
CA GLN A 259 2.28 -14.24 -8.56
C GLN A 259 3.65 -13.90 -7.97
N ALA A 260 3.99 -14.41 -6.79
CA ALA A 260 5.17 -14.00 -6.01
C ALA A 260 6.50 -13.86 -6.81
N ARG A 261 6.77 -14.75 -7.78
CA ARG A 261 7.96 -14.68 -8.64
C ARG A 261 8.03 -13.43 -9.54
N ASP A 262 6.90 -12.78 -9.76
CA ASP A 262 6.70 -11.64 -10.66
C ASP A 262 6.31 -10.38 -9.87
N ILE A 263 6.25 -10.44 -8.53
CA ILE A 263 5.98 -9.30 -7.65
C ILE A 263 7.29 -8.84 -7.02
N THR A 264 7.50 -7.53 -6.98
CA THR A 264 8.66 -6.89 -6.36
C THR A 264 8.24 -5.78 -5.40
N TRP A 265 8.97 -5.63 -4.31
CA TRP A 265 8.98 -4.42 -3.48
C TRP A 265 10.34 -3.74 -3.60
N ALA A 266 10.39 -2.54 -4.16
CA ALA A 266 11.63 -1.81 -4.43
C ALA A 266 12.67 -2.67 -5.19
N GLY A 267 12.22 -3.50 -6.13
CA GLY A 267 13.08 -4.43 -6.88
C GLY A 267 13.50 -5.68 -6.10
N THR A 268 12.94 -5.95 -4.92
CA THR A 268 13.25 -7.11 -4.08
C THR A 268 12.13 -8.15 -4.09
N GLN A 269 12.50 -9.44 -4.09
CA GLN A 269 11.59 -10.59 -4.00
C GLN A 269 11.94 -11.51 -2.83
N TRP A 270 10.98 -12.30 -2.37
CA TRP A 270 11.13 -13.30 -1.30
C TRP A 270 10.52 -14.64 -1.74
N THR A 271 10.97 -15.15 -2.88
CA THR A 271 10.34 -16.30 -3.53
C THR A 271 10.69 -17.63 -2.84
N ARG A 272 10.19 -18.74 -3.38
CA ARG A 272 10.61 -20.07 -2.94
C ARG A 272 12.08 -20.34 -3.28
N GLU A 273 12.56 -19.88 -4.42
CA GLU A 273 13.95 -20.10 -4.87
C GLU A 273 14.95 -19.56 -3.86
N SER A 274 14.61 -18.47 -3.15
CA SER A 274 15.42 -17.89 -2.07
C SER A 274 15.07 -18.42 -0.68
N ASN A 275 14.16 -19.40 -0.56
CA ASN A 275 13.59 -19.86 0.71
C ASN A 275 13.02 -18.72 1.56
N GLY A 276 12.37 -17.73 0.92
CA GLY A 276 11.82 -16.56 1.58
C GLY A 276 12.85 -15.53 2.04
N LEU A 277 14.11 -15.63 1.62
CA LEU A 277 15.12 -14.60 1.85
C LEU A 277 15.03 -13.49 0.78
N PRO A 278 15.38 -12.24 1.10
CA PRO A 278 15.35 -11.15 0.13
C PRO A 278 16.36 -11.38 -1.00
N VAL A 279 15.92 -11.17 -2.24
CA VAL A 279 16.77 -11.16 -3.44
C VAL A 279 16.43 -9.91 -4.26
N VAL A 280 17.44 -9.09 -4.55
CA VAL A 280 17.30 -7.92 -5.43
C VAL A 280 17.36 -8.39 -6.88
N VAL A 281 16.31 -8.11 -7.65
CA VAL A 281 16.14 -8.52 -9.05
C VAL A 281 15.95 -7.35 -10.01
N GLY A 282 15.86 -6.12 -9.49
CA GLY A 282 15.69 -4.90 -10.28
C GLY A 282 15.92 -3.62 -9.47
N GLU A 283 15.90 -2.49 -10.16
CA GLU A 283 16.02 -1.16 -9.56
C GLU A 283 14.67 -0.43 -9.64
N GLU A 284 13.87 -0.52 -8.58
CA GLU A 284 12.55 0.13 -8.48
C GLU A 284 12.48 1.12 -7.32
N SER A 285 13.65 1.69 -6.99
CA SER A 285 13.86 2.71 -5.99
C SER A 285 14.66 3.85 -6.62
N TYR A 286 14.17 5.07 -6.55
CA TYR A 286 14.86 6.24 -7.12
C TYR A 286 14.59 7.50 -6.31
N ALA A 287 15.47 8.49 -6.42
CA ALA A 287 15.31 9.79 -5.79
C ALA A 287 14.74 10.82 -6.79
N VAL A 288 13.87 11.70 -6.32
CA VAL A 288 13.32 12.83 -7.09
C VAL A 288 13.54 14.11 -6.29
N ASP A 289 14.02 15.16 -6.96
CA ASP A 289 14.13 16.48 -6.36
C ASP A 289 12.74 17.10 -6.22
N VAL A 290 12.47 17.76 -5.09
CA VAL A 290 11.27 18.58 -4.90
C VAL A 290 11.46 19.88 -5.66
N ASP A 291 10.46 20.28 -6.43
CA ASP A 291 10.45 21.57 -7.12
C ASP A 291 10.43 22.71 -6.10
N GLU A 292 11.44 23.57 -6.13
CA GLU A 292 11.62 24.62 -5.12
C GLU A 292 10.59 25.75 -5.25
N ALA A 293 10.10 26.01 -6.47
CA ALA A 293 9.15 27.08 -6.74
C ALA A 293 7.75 26.74 -6.24
N THR A 294 7.36 25.48 -6.36
CA THR A 294 6.02 24.98 -6.03
C THR A 294 5.99 24.20 -4.72
N GLY A 295 7.13 23.69 -4.24
CA GLY A 295 7.19 22.78 -3.11
C GLY A 295 6.56 21.42 -3.40
N SER A 296 6.46 21.01 -4.67
CA SER A 296 5.80 19.77 -5.07
C SER A 296 6.77 18.77 -5.71
N VAL A 297 6.36 17.50 -5.75
CA VAL A 297 7.03 16.45 -6.50
C VAL A 297 6.02 15.70 -7.36
N ARG A 298 6.39 15.40 -8.61
CA ARG A 298 5.57 14.62 -9.53
C ARG A 298 6.15 13.23 -9.69
N VAL A 299 5.32 12.21 -9.47
CA VAL A 299 5.68 10.80 -9.64
C VAL A 299 4.60 10.10 -10.48
N SER A 300 4.99 9.11 -11.28
CA SER A 300 4.04 8.33 -12.08
C SER A 300 3.74 7.02 -11.36
N CYS A 301 2.46 6.68 -11.22
CA CYS A 301 1.98 5.42 -10.64
C CYS A 301 1.15 4.66 -11.67
N GLN A 302 1.62 3.48 -12.08
CA GLN A 302 0.96 2.64 -13.07
C GLN A 302 -0.33 2.02 -12.51
N ALA A 303 -1.28 1.65 -13.37
CA ALA A 303 -2.44 0.84 -12.99
C ALA A 303 -1.97 -0.47 -12.33
N SER A 304 -2.53 -0.87 -11.18
CA SER A 304 -2.09 -2.04 -10.41
C SER A 304 -0.66 -1.92 -9.87
N GLU A 305 -0.32 -0.77 -9.30
CA GLU A 305 0.97 -0.46 -8.67
C GLU A 305 0.74 0.34 -7.38
N ALA A 306 1.69 0.27 -6.44
CA ALA A 306 1.75 1.21 -5.32
C ALA A 306 3.13 1.85 -5.21
N LEU A 307 3.16 3.11 -4.78
CA LEU A 307 4.37 3.88 -4.52
C LEU A 307 4.46 4.22 -3.04
N LEU A 308 5.65 4.16 -2.46
CA LEU A 308 5.97 4.80 -1.19
C LEU A 308 6.94 5.95 -1.43
N VAL A 309 6.49 7.16 -1.16
CA VAL A 309 7.27 8.38 -1.28
C VAL A 309 7.77 8.76 0.10
N SER A 310 9.06 8.52 0.37
CA SER A 310 9.71 8.83 1.65
C SER A 310 10.46 10.15 1.54
N ILE A 311 10.22 11.08 2.47
CA ILE A 311 10.89 12.38 2.48
C ILE A 311 12.32 12.20 2.99
N ILE A 312 13.30 12.54 2.17
CA ILE A 312 14.72 12.49 2.53
C ILE A 312 15.07 13.83 3.17
N THR A 313 15.24 13.82 4.49
CA THR A 313 15.70 14.99 5.23
C THR A 313 17.23 14.99 5.22
N PRO A 314 17.92 16.00 4.64
CA PRO A 314 19.38 16.07 4.68
C PRO A 314 19.89 16.14 6.12
N ALA A 315 21.02 15.50 6.40
CA ALA A 315 21.70 15.61 7.69
C ALA A 315 21.97 17.10 8.00
N GLY A 316 21.48 17.58 9.15
CA GLY A 316 21.55 18.99 9.57
C GLY A 316 20.21 19.70 9.65
N TRP A 317 19.14 19.12 9.12
CA TRP A 317 17.76 19.57 9.35
C TRP A 317 17.24 18.89 10.63
N GLY A 318 17.45 19.55 11.77
CA GLY A 318 17.23 19.06 13.15
C GLY A 318 16.24 17.89 13.34
N GLY A 319 16.82 16.72 13.63
CA GLY A 319 16.14 15.48 14.03
C GLY A 319 17.10 14.31 13.82
N ASN A 320 17.32 13.49 14.84
CA ASN A 320 18.29 12.39 14.82
C ASN A 320 18.08 11.50 13.58
N SER A 321 19.12 11.39 12.76
CA SER A 321 19.14 10.51 11.59
C SER A 321 19.17 9.06 12.05
N SER A 322 18.04 8.37 11.96
CA SER A 322 18.02 6.90 11.86
C SER A 322 17.44 6.40 10.53
N ASP A 323 16.90 7.26 9.67
CA ASP A 323 16.30 6.85 8.39
C ASP A 323 17.32 6.79 7.22
N VAL A 324 18.61 6.65 7.53
CA VAL A 324 19.69 6.45 6.55
C VAL A 324 20.58 5.29 6.98
N ALA A 325 20.00 4.12 7.16
CA ALA A 325 20.73 2.86 7.18
C ALA A 325 19.79 1.71 6.79
N GLU A 326 19.71 1.43 5.49
CA GLU A 326 19.74 0.10 4.85
C GLU A 326 19.61 0.27 3.32
#